data_AF-A0A5J6LEV9-F1
#
_entry.id   AF-A0A5J6LEV9-F1
#
_cell.length_a   1.000
_cell.length_b   1.000
_cell.length_c   1.000
_cell.angle_alpha   90.00
_cell.angle_beta   90.00
_cell.angle_gamma   90.00
#
_symmetry.space_group_name_H-M   'P 1'
#
loop_
_entity.id
_entity.type
_entity.pdbx_description
1 polymer ?
#
loop_
_entity_poly.entity_id
_entity_poly.type
_entity_poly.pdbx_seq_one_letter_code
_entity_poly.pdbx_strand_id
1 'polypeptide(L)'
;MPRKQQRSKPAYRPLHSIDTPLVVDRFSHECRGITSYQGKTLFVRNALPGERVSVRLEKSYKRYDEADAIDITDFSSDRVPPACPHYNSCGGCDLQHLNPERAPEIKQQLVLDQLQRFADCTPVIVEAPIISAATSYRRSARIGINQRQRDGALLTGFRRRQSAKLMDIDHCPVLDPRLDQLFSILHAYLDDLSDLRHLTEVLVSLGDTGGALRFRLTRPASEQLKERLIAIAAQLQLSAWTEDNQQQLTQLSPSSELSFLANHQTRLHFLPGDFLQVNASVNRAMITRAQEWLNPKADQVLLDMFCGLGNFSLPLAPHLKQVIGVEGSLTMVERARQNAVRNGINNAEFYCADLSQPIKASTWFRQGQADLILLDPPRSGAAELLPQLLQLKPAKLLYIACNPAALARDAAVLLEAGYCLQRFSVLDMFPNTSHIESMALFERNT
;
A
#
# COMPACT_ATOMS: atom_id res chain seq x y z
N MET A 1 -15.54 15.82 -37.52
CA MET A 1 -15.65 15.27 -36.15
C MET A 1 -15.78 16.40 -35.15
N PRO A 2 -16.86 16.48 -34.36
CA PRO A 2 -17.10 17.61 -33.48
C PRO A 2 -16.16 17.56 -32.26
N ARG A 3 -15.54 18.71 -31.96
CA ARG A 3 -14.67 18.93 -30.79
C ARG A 3 -15.43 18.61 -29.51
N LYS A 4 -14.95 17.63 -28.73
CA LYS A 4 -15.42 17.38 -27.35
C LYS A 4 -15.28 18.66 -26.53
N GLN A 5 -16.40 19.20 -26.07
CA GLN A 5 -16.44 20.29 -25.10
C GLN A 5 -15.67 19.89 -23.84
N GLN A 6 -14.59 20.61 -23.55
CA GLN A 6 -13.92 20.54 -22.26
C GLN A 6 -14.92 20.99 -21.19
N ARG A 7 -15.33 20.07 -20.32
CA ARG A 7 -16.06 20.41 -19.10
C ARG A 7 -15.22 21.40 -18.30
N SER A 8 -15.75 22.60 -18.09
CA SER A 8 -15.12 23.63 -17.28
C SER A 8 -14.87 23.09 -15.86
N LYS A 9 -13.64 23.28 -15.37
CA LYS A 9 -13.34 23.07 -13.95
C LYS A 9 -14.22 24.01 -13.13
N PRO A 10 -14.86 23.56 -12.04
CA PRO A 10 -15.63 24.44 -11.17
C PRO A 10 -14.71 25.55 -10.64
N ALA A 11 -15.19 26.79 -10.73
CA ALA A 11 -14.48 27.97 -10.26
C ALA A 11 -14.21 27.87 -8.76
N TYR A 12 -12.98 28.19 -8.36
CA TYR A 12 -12.55 28.30 -6.96
C TYR A 12 -13.37 29.43 -6.29
N ARG A 13 -14.28 29.05 -5.39
CA ARG A 13 -14.98 29.99 -4.49
C ARG A 13 -14.15 30.16 -3.22
N PRO A 14 -14.16 31.35 -2.59
CA PRO A 14 -13.42 31.60 -1.36
C PRO A 14 -13.84 30.62 -0.24
N LEU A 15 -12.85 30.19 0.55
CA LEU A 15 -12.96 29.25 1.66
C LEU A 15 -13.91 29.83 2.74
N HIS A 16 -15.15 29.35 2.79
CA HIS A 16 -16.12 29.72 3.81
C HIS A 16 -15.90 28.83 5.04
N SER A 17 -15.69 29.42 6.23
CA SER A 17 -15.70 28.68 7.49
C SER A 17 -17.14 28.50 7.97
N ILE A 18 -17.43 27.35 8.56
CA ILE A 18 -18.65 27.12 9.33
C ILE A 18 -18.20 27.19 10.78
N ASP A 19 -18.42 28.35 11.39
CA ASP A 19 -17.95 28.63 12.75
C ASP A 19 -18.84 28.00 13.81
N THR A 20 -20.11 27.72 13.47
CA THR A 20 -21.03 26.96 14.32
C THR A 20 -20.46 25.55 14.59
N PRO A 21 -20.22 25.16 15.85
CA PRO A 21 -19.71 23.83 16.16
C PRO A 21 -20.68 22.74 15.71
N LEU A 22 -20.16 21.77 14.96
CA LEU A 22 -20.85 20.59 14.48
C LEU A 22 -20.37 19.36 15.25
N VAL A 23 -21.29 18.47 15.63
CA VAL A 23 -20.95 17.18 16.24
C VAL A 23 -20.61 16.19 15.13
N VAL A 24 -19.48 15.50 15.26
CA VAL A 24 -19.08 14.43 14.34
C VAL A 24 -19.79 13.15 14.74
N ASP A 25 -20.61 12.59 13.84
CA ASP A 25 -21.47 11.45 14.16
C ASP A 25 -20.71 10.13 14.12
N ARG A 26 -19.91 9.93 13.07
CA ARG A 26 -19.24 8.65 12.76
C ARG A 26 -18.10 8.85 11.78
N PHE A 27 -17.37 7.77 11.49
CA PHE A 27 -16.40 7.74 10.41
C PHE A 27 -17.02 7.34 9.07
N SER A 28 -16.37 7.79 7.99
CA SER A 28 -16.47 7.21 6.65
C SER A 28 -15.56 5.98 6.53
N HIS A 29 -15.69 5.24 5.43
CA HIS A 29 -14.79 4.12 5.09
C HIS A 29 -13.32 4.54 4.91
N GLU A 30 -13.06 5.82 4.69
CA GLU A 30 -11.71 6.42 4.62
C GLU A 30 -11.33 7.09 5.95
N CYS A 31 -11.98 6.72 7.05
CA CYS A 31 -11.73 7.27 8.38
C CYS A 31 -11.82 8.81 8.45
N ARG A 32 -12.65 9.42 7.60
CA ARG A 32 -13.01 10.86 7.70
C ARG A 32 -14.22 11.00 8.61
N GLY A 33 -14.26 12.02 9.47
CA GLY A 33 -15.45 12.35 10.24
C GLY A 33 -16.63 12.66 9.31
N ILE A 34 -17.82 12.22 9.70
CA ILE A 34 -19.08 12.52 8.99
C ILE A 34 -19.97 13.28 9.94
N THR A 35 -20.49 14.41 9.46
CA THR A 35 -21.61 15.13 10.07
C THR A 35 -22.60 15.56 8.99
N SER A 36 -23.63 16.31 9.35
CA SER A 36 -24.56 16.92 8.42
C SER A 36 -24.66 18.42 8.63
N TYR A 37 -24.71 19.17 7.53
CA TYR A 37 -24.89 20.62 7.56
C TYR A 37 -25.81 21.04 6.42
N GLN A 38 -26.87 21.81 6.74
CA GLN A 38 -27.86 22.29 5.79
C GLN A 38 -28.44 21.19 4.86
N GLY A 39 -28.69 20.00 5.42
CA GLY A 39 -29.26 18.86 4.68
C GLY A 39 -28.27 18.12 3.76
N LYS A 40 -26.98 18.47 3.77
CA LYS A 40 -25.92 17.73 3.06
C LYS A 40 -25.04 16.93 4.03
N THR A 41 -24.51 15.82 3.54
CA THR A 41 -23.41 15.12 4.23
C THR A 41 -22.14 15.95 4.17
N LEU A 42 -21.46 16.12 5.29
CA LEU A 42 -20.20 16.83 5.38
C LEU A 42 -19.10 15.86 5.82
N PHE A 43 -18.09 15.66 4.97
CA PHE A 43 -16.90 14.89 5.31
C PHE A 43 -15.84 15.81 5.89
N VAL A 44 -15.50 15.60 7.16
CA VAL A 44 -14.58 16.44 7.92
C VAL A 44 -13.28 15.66 8.20
N ARG A 45 -12.17 16.15 7.65
CA ARG A 45 -10.83 15.65 7.99
C ARG A 45 -10.41 16.20 9.36
N ASN A 46 -9.50 15.49 10.03
CA ASN A 46 -8.96 15.85 11.34
C ASN A 46 -10.05 15.91 12.42
N ALA A 47 -11.07 15.07 12.29
CA ALA A 47 -12.23 15.05 13.16
C ALA A 47 -12.61 13.59 13.47
N LEU A 48 -12.74 13.28 14.75
CA LEU A 48 -13.11 11.96 15.26
C LEU A 48 -14.59 11.99 15.70
N PRO A 49 -15.29 10.84 15.66
CA PRO A 49 -16.64 10.71 16.20
C PRO A 49 -16.74 11.19 17.64
N GLY A 50 -17.85 11.86 17.96
CA GLY A 50 -18.11 12.47 19.27
C GLY A 50 -17.54 13.87 19.43
N GLU A 51 -16.65 14.33 18.54
CA GLU A 51 -16.05 15.65 18.66
C GLU A 51 -16.98 16.78 18.24
N ARG A 52 -16.82 17.95 18.87
CA ARG A 52 -17.42 19.21 18.41
C ARG A 52 -16.40 20.05 17.67
N VAL A 53 -16.67 20.27 16.38
CA VAL A 53 -15.72 20.89 15.46
C VAL A 53 -16.34 22.07 14.71
N SER A 54 -15.60 23.17 14.63
CA SER A 54 -15.81 24.19 13.60
C SER A 54 -14.96 23.82 12.39
N VAL A 55 -15.43 24.11 11.18
CA VAL A 55 -14.83 23.57 9.96
C VAL A 55 -14.54 24.63 8.91
N ARG A 56 -13.55 24.39 8.07
CA ARG A 56 -13.29 25.14 6.85
C ARG A 56 -13.64 24.28 5.64
N LEU A 57 -14.60 24.74 4.83
CA LEU A 57 -14.97 24.05 3.59
C LEU A 57 -13.79 24.07 2.60
N GLU A 58 -13.38 22.89 2.14
CA GLU A 58 -12.38 22.73 1.08
C GLU A 58 -13.04 22.64 -0.29
N LYS A 59 -14.12 21.85 -0.41
CA LYS A 59 -14.85 21.62 -1.66
C LYS A 59 -16.33 21.43 -1.38
N SER A 60 -17.15 21.89 -2.32
CA SER A 60 -18.60 21.70 -2.26
C SER A 60 -19.13 20.95 -3.48
N TYR A 61 -20.03 20.00 -3.23
CA TYR A 61 -20.73 19.24 -4.27
C TYR A 61 -22.25 19.28 -4.05
N LYS A 62 -22.99 18.67 -4.98
CA LYS A 62 -24.47 18.68 -4.94
C LYS A 62 -25.03 17.96 -3.72
N ARG A 63 -24.45 16.80 -3.34
CA ARG A 63 -24.96 15.92 -2.28
C ARG A 63 -24.13 15.92 -1.00
N TYR A 64 -22.87 16.33 -1.09
CA TYR A 64 -21.95 16.33 0.03
C TYR A 64 -20.93 17.46 -0.12
N ASP A 65 -20.29 17.82 0.98
CA ASP A 65 -19.19 18.78 1.01
C ASP A 65 -17.97 18.14 1.71
N GLU A 66 -16.77 18.67 1.44
CA GLU A 66 -15.52 18.28 2.09
C GLU A 66 -14.96 19.45 2.89
N ALA A 67 -14.49 19.19 4.11
CA ALA A 67 -13.94 20.20 5.00
C ALA A 67 -12.79 19.67 5.86
N ASP A 68 -12.03 20.59 6.43
CA ASP A 68 -11.09 20.32 7.52
C ASP A 68 -11.66 20.89 8.83
N ALA A 69 -11.50 20.18 9.94
CA ALA A 69 -11.68 20.76 11.27
C ALA A 69 -10.61 21.84 11.53
N ILE A 70 -11.05 23.02 11.95
CA ILE A 70 -10.19 24.18 12.27
C ILE A 70 -10.12 24.47 13.77
N ASP A 71 -11.18 24.17 14.51
CA ASP A 71 -11.23 24.28 15.96
C ASP A 71 -12.02 23.11 16.52
N ILE A 72 -11.59 22.60 17.68
CA ILE A 72 -12.15 21.42 18.33
C ILE A 72 -12.31 21.75 19.80
N THR A 73 -13.55 21.71 20.29
CA THR A 73 -13.90 22.15 21.65
C THR A 73 -14.16 20.98 22.59
N ASP A 74 -14.82 19.93 22.09
CA ASP A 74 -15.00 18.66 22.80
C ASP A 74 -14.17 17.61 22.09
N PHE A 75 -13.06 17.18 22.70
CA PHE A 75 -12.16 16.18 22.15
C PHE A 75 -12.62 14.76 22.47
N SER A 76 -12.44 13.84 21.52
CA SER A 76 -12.62 12.41 21.76
C SER A 76 -11.50 11.88 22.66
N SER A 77 -11.81 10.89 23.50
CA SER A 77 -10.80 10.16 24.29
C SER A 77 -9.77 9.45 23.43
N ASP A 78 -10.10 9.17 22.17
CA ASP A 78 -9.20 8.53 21.22
C ASP A 78 -8.32 9.55 20.47
N ARG A 79 -8.43 10.85 20.75
CA ARG A 79 -7.55 11.84 20.12
C ARG A 79 -6.17 11.85 20.79
N VAL A 80 -5.14 11.88 19.97
CA VAL A 80 -3.76 12.15 20.39
C VAL A 80 -3.16 13.31 19.58
N PRO A 81 -2.19 14.05 20.12
CA PRO A 81 -1.44 15.01 19.33
C PRO A 81 -0.60 14.28 18.27
N PRO A 82 -0.62 14.73 16.99
CA PRO A 82 0.22 14.14 15.95
C PRO A 82 1.71 14.21 16.29
N ALA A 83 2.42 13.08 16.19
CA ALA A 83 3.85 12.99 16.49
C ALA A 83 4.73 13.70 15.44
N CYS A 84 4.28 13.80 14.20
CA CYS A 84 5.05 14.41 13.11
C CYS A 84 4.75 15.91 12.98
N PRO A 85 5.76 16.80 13.03
CA PRO A 85 5.55 18.25 12.87
C PRO A 85 4.98 18.61 11.49
N HIS A 86 5.23 17.76 10.49
CA HIS A 86 4.76 17.92 9.11
C HIS A 86 3.31 17.48 8.90
N TYR A 87 2.66 16.88 9.91
CA TYR A 87 1.38 16.20 9.77
C TYR A 87 0.28 17.07 9.15
N ASN A 88 0.22 18.36 9.47
CA ASN A 88 -0.84 19.24 8.96
C ASN A 88 -0.67 19.60 7.47
N SER A 89 0.53 19.42 6.89
CA SER A 89 0.84 19.86 5.53
C SER A 89 1.27 18.72 4.59
N CYS A 90 1.88 17.66 5.11
CA CYS A 90 2.29 16.49 4.35
C CYS A 90 1.09 15.65 3.92
N GLY A 91 1.11 15.13 2.69
CA GLY A 91 0.07 14.23 2.18
C GLY A 91 0.30 12.74 2.53
N GLY A 92 1.31 12.41 3.34
CA GLY A 92 1.70 11.03 3.64
C GLY A 92 0.88 10.33 4.73
N CYS A 93 0.51 11.06 5.79
CA CYS A 93 -0.30 10.54 6.89
C CYS A 93 -1.56 11.39 7.06
N ASP A 94 -2.65 10.79 7.51
CA ASP A 94 -3.95 11.46 7.71
C ASP A 94 -4.70 11.00 8.97
N LEU A 95 -4.14 10.08 9.76
CA LEU A 95 -4.72 9.57 11.01
C LEU A 95 -3.80 9.68 12.24
N GLN A 96 -2.71 10.47 12.23
CA GLN A 96 -1.87 10.65 13.44
C GLN A 96 -2.59 11.30 14.63
N HIS A 97 -3.77 11.88 14.39
CA HIS A 97 -4.62 12.45 15.42
C HIS A 97 -5.51 11.40 16.12
N LEU A 98 -5.59 10.18 15.57
CA LEU A 98 -6.29 9.05 16.17
C LEU A 98 -5.29 8.19 16.94
N ASN A 99 -5.65 7.76 18.14
CA ASN A 99 -4.83 6.89 18.98
C ASN A 99 -4.44 5.63 18.16
N PRO A 100 -3.13 5.39 17.95
CA PRO A 100 -2.68 4.27 17.14
C PRO A 100 -3.07 2.90 17.71
N GLU A 101 -3.33 2.80 19.01
CA GLU A 101 -3.81 1.54 19.63
C GLU A 101 -5.28 1.26 19.30
N ARG A 102 -6.08 2.30 19.02
CA ARG A 102 -7.50 2.18 18.68
C ARG A 102 -7.75 2.07 17.18
N ALA A 103 -6.87 2.64 16.37
CA ALA A 103 -7.04 2.74 14.92
C ALA A 103 -7.27 1.37 14.22
N PRO A 104 -6.55 0.28 14.53
CA PRO A 104 -6.77 -1.02 13.88
C PRO A 104 -8.16 -1.60 14.11
N GLU A 105 -8.70 -1.50 15.34
CA GLU A 105 -10.05 -1.98 15.67
C GLU A 105 -11.13 -1.17 14.96
N ILE A 106 -10.97 0.15 14.92
CA ILE A 106 -11.89 1.05 14.19
C ILE A 106 -11.89 0.70 12.70
N LYS A 107 -10.71 0.54 12.10
CA LYS A 107 -10.58 0.12 10.69
C LYS A 107 -11.23 -1.25 10.46
N GLN A 108 -11.05 -2.21 11.36
CA GLN A 108 -11.67 -3.53 11.31
C GLN A 108 -13.20 -3.44 11.29
N GLN A 109 -13.78 -2.68 12.21
CA GLN A 109 -15.23 -2.49 12.25
C GLN A 109 -15.75 -1.84 10.95
N LEU A 110 -15.05 -0.84 10.41
CA LEU A 110 -15.45 -0.18 9.16
C LEU A 110 -15.48 -1.12 7.94
N VAL A 111 -14.62 -2.15 7.90
CA VAL A 111 -14.68 -3.16 6.83
C VAL A 111 -15.80 -4.15 7.06
N LEU A 112 -15.99 -4.61 8.31
CA LEU A 112 -17.09 -5.50 8.67
C LEU A 112 -18.45 -4.87 8.34
N ASP A 113 -18.64 -3.60 8.68
CA ASP A 113 -19.86 -2.85 8.35
C ASP A 113 -20.10 -2.78 6.83
N GLN A 114 -19.02 -2.65 6.03
CA GLN A 114 -19.11 -2.65 4.57
C GLN A 114 -19.44 -4.03 4.00
N LEU A 115 -18.81 -5.08 4.51
CA LEU A 115 -19.11 -6.47 4.13
C LEU A 115 -20.58 -6.79 4.41
N GLN A 116 -21.07 -6.45 5.60
CA GLN A 116 -22.47 -6.65 5.96
C GLN A 116 -23.40 -5.83 5.07
N ARG A 117 -23.09 -4.56 4.82
CA ARG A 117 -23.98 -3.67 4.07
C ARG A 117 -24.06 -3.98 2.58
N PHE A 118 -22.94 -4.34 1.96
CA PHE A 118 -22.83 -4.44 0.50
C PHE A 118 -22.77 -5.87 -0.02
N ALA A 119 -22.43 -6.84 0.83
CA ALA A 119 -22.37 -8.25 0.47
C ALA A 119 -23.28 -9.15 1.32
N ASP A 120 -23.99 -8.58 2.31
CA ASP A 120 -24.76 -9.33 3.32
C ASP A 120 -23.94 -10.46 3.96
N CYS A 121 -22.68 -10.14 4.25
CA CYS A 121 -21.65 -11.09 4.61
C CYS A 121 -21.10 -10.80 6.00
N THR A 122 -21.26 -11.76 6.91
CA THR A 122 -20.62 -11.74 8.23
C THR A 122 -19.64 -12.92 8.35
N PRO A 123 -18.38 -12.68 8.73
CA PRO A 123 -17.42 -13.76 8.96
C PRO A 123 -17.82 -14.63 10.15
N VAL A 124 -17.57 -15.94 10.07
CA VAL A 124 -17.78 -16.86 11.21
C VAL A 124 -16.83 -16.50 12.37
N ILE A 125 -15.60 -16.14 12.07
CA ILE A 125 -14.57 -15.74 13.05
C ILE A 125 -13.96 -14.40 12.64
N VAL A 126 -13.98 -13.43 13.55
CA VAL A 126 -13.22 -12.19 13.43
C VAL A 126 -11.97 -12.33 14.28
N GLU A 127 -10.80 -12.37 13.65
CA GLU A 127 -9.52 -12.39 14.37
C GLU A 127 -9.11 -10.97 14.78
N ALA A 128 -8.22 -10.88 15.77
CA ALA A 128 -7.60 -9.60 16.13
C ALA A 128 -6.77 -9.06 14.94
N PRO A 129 -6.78 -7.73 14.71
CA PRO A 129 -5.96 -7.11 13.67
C PRO A 129 -4.48 -7.45 13.80
N ILE A 130 -3.80 -7.62 12.66
CA ILE A 130 -2.34 -7.70 12.64
C ILE A 130 -1.77 -6.29 12.70
N ILE A 131 -1.00 -5.99 13.75
CA ILE A 131 -0.49 -4.65 14.05
C ILE A 131 1.04 -4.61 14.06
N SER A 132 1.59 -3.40 14.01
CA SER A 132 3.00 -3.09 14.27
C SER A 132 3.13 -1.80 15.07
N ALA A 133 4.36 -1.38 15.34
CA ALA A 133 4.61 0.00 15.76
C ALA A 133 4.06 1.00 14.73
N ALA A 134 3.55 2.13 15.22
CA ALA A 134 3.01 3.20 14.38
C ALA A 134 4.11 4.05 13.71
N THR A 135 5.35 3.95 14.21
CA THR A 135 6.54 4.62 13.70
C THR A 135 7.56 3.60 13.21
N SER A 136 8.56 4.05 12.46
CA SER A 136 9.73 3.23 12.09
C SER A 136 9.43 1.94 11.33
N TYR A 137 8.24 1.82 10.73
CA TYR A 137 7.81 0.59 10.06
C TYR A 137 8.13 0.57 8.56
N ARG A 138 8.33 1.75 7.95
CA ARG A 138 8.33 1.89 6.49
C ARG A 138 9.72 1.68 5.91
N ARG A 139 9.95 0.48 5.38
CA ARG A 139 11.23 0.06 4.75
C ARG A 139 11.38 0.47 3.29
N SER A 140 10.34 1.04 2.67
CA SER A 140 10.41 1.56 1.32
C SER A 140 9.59 2.84 1.16
N ALA A 141 10.19 3.85 0.55
CA ALA A 141 9.59 5.15 0.35
C ALA A 141 10.12 5.80 -0.92
N ARG A 142 9.22 6.50 -1.63
CA ARG A 142 9.57 7.32 -2.78
C ARG A 142 9.55 8.78 -2.35
N ILE A 143 10.71 9.42 -2.41
CA ILE A 143 10.93 10.79 -1.98
C ILE A 143 11.10 11.63 -3.24
N GLY A 144 10.28 12.66 -3.39
CA GLY A 144 10.40 13.60 -4.49
C GLY A 144 11.61 14.51 -4.28
N ILE A 145 12.26 14.86 -5.38
CA ILE A 145 13.35 15.83 -5.44
C ILE A 145 12.95 16.91 -6.45
N ASN A 146 13.06 18.17 -6.06
CA ASN A 146 12.78 19.31 -6.95
C ASN A 146 13.55 20.55 -6.50
N GLN A 147 13.59 21.59 -7.35
CA GLN A 147 14.08 22.91 -6.99
C GLN A 147 12.92 23.92 -7.02
N ARG A 148 12.83 24.76 -5.98
CA ARG A 148 11.82 25.81 -5.89
C ARG A 148 12.09 26.88 -6.94
N GLN A 149 11.08 27.19 -7.76
CA GLN A 149 11.25 28.11 -8.91
C GLN A 149 11.67 29.53 -8.53
N ARG A 150 11.33 30.01 -7.33
CA ARG A 150 11.56 31.41 -6.92
C ARG A 150 13.02 31.69 -6.59
N ASP A 151 13.70 30.77 -5.93
CA ASP A 151 15.01 30.97 -5.30
C ASP A 151 15.97 29.79 -5.50
N GLY A 152 15.56 28.75 -6.22
CA GLY A 152 16.40 27.59 -6.53
C GLY A 152 16.58 26.60 -5.40
N ALA A 153 15.99 26.84 -4.22
CA ALA A 153 16.18 25.98 -3.05
C ALA A 153 15.76 24.54 -3.34
N LEU A 154 16.58 23.57 -2.91
CA LEU A 154 16.26 22.16 -2.97
C LEU A 154 15.00 21.88 -2.13
N LEU A 155 14.17 21.00 -2.66
CA LEU A 155 13.00 20.44 -1.98
C LEU A 155 13.16 18.92 -2.00
N THR A 156 13.23 18.31 -0.83
CA THR A 156 13.23 16.85 -0.69
C THR A 156 12.10 16.43 0.24
N GLY A 157 11.23 15.52 -0.21
CA GLY A 157 10.13 15.10 0.64
C GLY A 157 8.96 14.49 -0.09
N PHE A 158 7.76 14.81 0.39
CA PHE A 158 6.50 14.26 -0.10
C PHE A 158 5.58 15.36 -0.60
N ARG A 159 4.58 14.98 -1.40
CA ARG A 159 3.58 15.92 -1.88
C ARG A 159 2.80 16.51 -0.70
N ARG A 160 2.54 17.81 -0.78
CA ARG A 160 1.63 18.50 0.15
C ARG A 160 0.25 17.89 0.05
N ARG A 161 -0.49 17.91 1.15
CA ARG A 161 -1.87 17.45 1.21
C ARG A 161 -2.71 18.12 0.11
N GLN A 162 -3.44 17.28 -0.63
CA GLN A 162 -4.26 17.69 -1.78
C GLN A 162 -3.55 18.53 -2.84
N SER A 163 -2.23 18.38 -3.00
CA SER A 163 -1.45 19.15 -3.97
C SER A 163 -0.47 18.28 -4.75
N ALA A 164 -0.17 18.68 -5.98
CA ALA A 164 0.96 18.13 -6.71
C ALA A 164 2.30 18.72 -6.27
N LYS A 165 2.29 19.80 -5.47
CA LYS A 165 3.49 20.49 -5.00
C LYS A 165 4.21 19.68 -3.94
N LEU A 166 5.53 19.61 -4.04
CA LEU A 166 6.40 19.00 -3.03
C LEU A 166 6.46 19.87 -1.77
N MET A 167 6.55 19.22 -0.62
CA MET A 167 6.93 19.84 0.65
C MET A 167 8.33 19.39 0.99
N ASP A 168 9.12 20.33 1.49
CA ASP A 168 10.41 20.02 2.06
C ASP A 168 10.22 19.36 3.43
N ILE A 169 10.90 18.23 3.66
CA ILE A 169 10.79 17.41 4.85
C ILE A 169 12.20 17.27 5.43
N ASP A 170 12.34 17.51 6.72
CA ASP A 170 13.59 17.29 7.46
C ASP A 170 13.63 15.92 8.16
N HIS A 171 12.47 15.41 8.58
CA HIS A 171 12.32 14.18 9.32
C HIS A 171 10.95 13.52 9.06
N CYS A 172 10.92 12.18 9.06
CA CYS A 172 9.71 11.42 8.84
C CYS A 172 9.64 10.22 9.80
N PRO A 173 8.87 10.29 10.91
CA PRO A 173 8.87 9.28 11.97
C PRO A 173 8.45 7.87 11.53
N VAL A 174 7.78 7.74 10.38
CA VAL A 174 7.32 6.42 9.88
C VAL A 174 8.40 5.67 9.10
N LEU A 175 9.47 6.35 8.65
CA LEU A 175 10.57 5.72 7.92
C LEU A 175 11.44 4.88 8.86
N ASP A 176 12.02 3.81 8.31
CA ASP A 176 13.01 2.98 8.99
C ASP A 176 14.17 3.84 9.55
N PRO A 177 14.65 3.60 10.79
CA PRO A 177 15.68 4.43 11.44
C PRO A 177 17.00 4.53 10.67
N ARG A 178 17.31 3.56 9.79
CA ARG A 178 18.45 3.65 8.86
C ARG A 178 18.38 4.87 7.93
N LEU A 179 17.22 5.51 7.83
CA LEU A 179 16.95 6.68 6.99
C LEU A 179 16.82 7.98 7.78
N ASP A 180 17.09 7.99 9.09
CA ASP A 180 16.89 9.18 9.95
C ASP A 180 17.62 10.42 9.42
N GLN A 181 18.80 10.24 8.83
CA GLN A 181 19.62 11.32 8.28
C GLN A 181 19.39 11.59 6.78
N LEU A 182 18.49 10.86 6.12
CA LEU A 182 18.35 10.88 4.67
C LEU A 182 18.14 12.30 4.12
N PHE A 183 17.19 13.06 4.68
CA PHE A 183 16.90 14.41 4.20
C PHE A 183 18.09 15.36 4.39
N SER A 184 18.71 15.35 5.58
CA SER A 184 19.91 16.15 5.84
C SER A 184 21.08 15.82 4.91
N ILE A 185 21.28 14.54 4.58
CA ILE A 185 22.32 14.09 3.66
C ILE A 185 21.99 14.52 2.23
N LEU A 186 20.73 14.42 1.80
CA LEU A 186 20.34 14.90 0.47
C LEU A 186 20.64 16.40 0.33
N HIS A 187 20.28 17.23 1.31
CA HIS A 187 20.61 18.66 1.29
C HIS A 187 22.12 18.90 1.25
N ALA A 188 22.89 18.25 2.12
CA ALA A 188 24.33 18.43 2.21
C ALA A 188 25.08 18.12 0.90
N TYR A 189 24.59 17.18 0.09
CA TYR A 189 25.26 16.74 -1.15
C TYR A 189 24.68 17.33 -2.43
N LEU A 190 23.46 17.89 -2.38
CA LEU A 190 22.75 18.33 -3.57
C LEU A 190 22.51 19.85 -3.60
N ASP A 191 22.51 20.57 -2.47
CA ASP A 191 22.16 22.00 -2.43
C ASP A 191 23.06 22.88 -3.31
N ASP A 192 24.34 22.51 -3.50
CA ASP A 192 25.33 23.25 -4.28
C ASP A 192 25.31 22.92 -5.78
N LEU A 193 24.51 21.94 -6.21
CA LEU A 193 24.48 21.47 -7.60
C LEU A 193 23.49 22.24 -8.46
N SER A 194 23.96 22.69 -9.63
CA SER A 194 23.12 23.36 -10.63
C SER A 194 22.33 22.40 -11.53
N ASP A 195 22.71 21.12 -11.61
CA ASP A 195 22.14 20.11 -12.51
C ASP A 195 21.19 19.12 -11.82
N LEU A 196 20.23 19.65 -11.04
CA LEU A 196 19.26 18.82 -10.31
C LEU A 196 17.91 18.68 -11.01
N ARG A 197 17.64 19.49 -12.05
CA ARG A 197 16.33 19.51 -12.74
C ARG A 197 15.95 18.15 -13.34
N HIS A 198 16.95 17.29 -13.58
CA HIS A 198 16.75 15.98 -14.16
C HIS A 198 16.60 14.86 -13.11
N LEU A 199 16.96 15.11 -11.85
CA LEU A 199 16.78 14.23 -10.71
C LEU A 199 15.41 14.48 -10.07
N THR A 200 14.49 13.53 -10.22
CA THR A 200 13.07 13.77 -9.89
C THR A 200 12.59 13.09 -8.62
N GLU A 201 13.21 11.96 -8.27
CA GLU A 201 12.89 11.21 -7.06
C GLU A 201 14.06 10.31 -6.67
N VAL A 202 14.09 9.93 -5.39
CA VAL A 202 14.84 8.79 -4.88
C VAL A 202 13.87 7.78 -4.30
N LEU A 203 13.91 6.55 -4.81
CA LEU A 203 13.23 5.41 -4.22
C LEU A 203 14.18 4.72 -3.25
N VAL A 204 13.75 4.59 -2.01
CA VAL A 204 14.43 3.79 -0.99
C VAL A 204 13.81 2.41 -0.94
N SER A 205 14.65 1.37 -0.93
CA SER A 205 14.22 -0.02 -0.72
C SER A 205 15.17 -0.71 0.25
N LEU A 206 14.68 -1.07 1.42
CA LEU A 206 15.46 -1.73 2.47
C LEU A 206 15.04 -3.19 2.64
N GLY A 207 16.04 -4.06 2.71
CA GLY A 207 15.91 -5.43 3.19
C GLY A 207 16.23 -5.53 4.68
N ASP A 208 16.45 -6.76 5.16
CA ASP A 208 16.77 -7.01 6.57
C ASP A 208 18.14 -6.42 6.95
N THR A 209 19.16 -6.58 6.10
CA THR A 209 20.55 -6.22 6.42
C THR A 209 21.15 -5.13 5.53
N GLY A 210 20.55 -4.88 4.36
CA GLY A 210 21.04 -3.89 3.40
C GLY A 210 19.90 -3.13 2.75
N GLY A 211 20.24 -2.26 1.80
CA GLY A 211 19.24 -1.50 1.07
C GLY A 211 19.84 -0.71 -0.08
N ALA A 212 18.99 -0.03 -0.83
CA ALA A 212 19.36 0.71 -2.00
C ALA A 212 18.63 2.05 -2.11
N LEU A 213 19.33 3.01 -2.69
CA LEU A 213 18.78 4.26 -3.18
C LEU A 213 18.77 4.21 -4.71
N ARG A 214 17.57 4.29 -5.29
CA ARG A 214 17.37 4.35 -6.73
C ARG A 214 16.93 5.75 -7.14
N PHE A 215 17.84 6.47 -7.77
CA PHE A 215 17.64 7.84 -8.23
C PHE A 215 17.04 7.86 -9.64
N ARG A 216 15.90 8.54 -9.80
CA ARG A 216 15.21 8.65 -11.10
C ARG A 216 15.73 9.85 -11.87
N LEU A 217 16.31 9.58 -13.03
CA LEU A 217 16.93 10.58 -13.89
C LEU A 217 16.21 10.68 -15.25
N THR A 218 15.75 11.88 -15.59
CA THR A 218 15.10 12.14 -16.90
C THR A 218 16.10 12.36 -18.03
N ARG A 219 17.38 12.54 -17.70
CA ARG A 219 18.53 12.64 -18.62
C ARG A 219 19.77 12.00 -17.95
N PRO A 220 20.78 11.57 -18.73
CA PRO A 220 22.02 11.06 -18.16
C PRO A 220 22.64 12.05 -17.15
N ALA A 221 23.06 11.55 -15.98
CA ALA A 221 23.73 12.34 -14.98
C ALA A 221 25.18 12.68 -15.39
N SER A 222 25.64 13.87 -15.03
CA SER A 222 27.06 14.25 -15.06
C SER A 222 27.88 13.37 -14.09
N GLU A 223 29.19 13.27 -14.31
CA GLU A 223 30.08 12.52 -13.41
C GLU A 223 30.05 13.08 -11.98
N GLN A 224 30.04 14.41 -11.84
CA GLN A 224 29.91 15.07 -10.55
C GLN A 224 28.62 14.67 -9.82
N LEU A 225 27.48 14.61 -10.53
CA LEU A 225 26.23 14.16 -9.93
C LEU A 225 26.33 12.68 -9.52
N LYS A 226 26.88 11.80 -10.35
CA LYS A 226 27.07 10.38 -10.01
C LYS A 226 27.91 10.20 -8.75
N GLU A 227 29.02 10.92 -8.62
CA GLU A 227 29.87 10.91 -7.42
C GLU A 227 29.08 11.31 -6.17
N ARG A 228 28.25 12.34 -6.26
CA ARG A 228 27.37 12.78 -5.16
C ARG A 228 26.33 11.73 -4.80
N LEU A 229 25.68 11.10 -5.79
CA LEU A 229 24.72 10.01 -5.57
C LEU A 229 25.35 8.79 -4.88
N ILE A 230 26.57 8.42 -5.28
CA ILE A 230 27.35 7.35 -4.65
C ILE A 230 27.67 7.72 -3.19
N ALA A 231 28.12 8.94 -2.94
CA ALA A 231 28.47 9.39 -1.60
C ALA A 231 27.25 9.44 -0.65
N ILE A 232 26.08 9.88 -1.14
CA ILE A 232 24.82 9.85 -0.38
C ILE A 232 24.49 8.42 0.06
N ALA A 233 24.53 7.46 -0.87
CA ALA A 233 24.24 6.07 -0.57
C ALA A 233 25.26 5.48 0.41
N ALA A 234 26.55 5.77 0.23
CA ALA A 234 27.63 5.30 1.10
C ALA A 234 27.47 5.80 2.54
N GLN A 235 27.06 7.06 2.76
CA GLN A 235 26.85 7.60 4.09
C GLN A 235 25.70 6.92 4.84
N LEU A 236 24.69 6.44 4.11
CA LEU A 236 23.58 5.65 4.64
C LEU A 236 23.86 4.14 4.65
N GLN A 237 25.06 3.71 4.23
CA GLN A 237 25.44 2.30 4.08
C GLN A 237 24.52 1.52 3.11
N LEU A 238 24.05 2.19 2.05
CA LEU A 238 23.17 1.65 1.01
C LEU A 238 23.89 1.62 -0.34
N SER A 239 23.34 0.86 -1.29
CA SER A 239 23.83 0.87 -2.68
C SER A 239 23.16 1.96 -3.52
N ALA A 240 23.93 2.58 -4.42
CA ALA A 240 23.46 3.61 -5.33
C ALA A 240 23.07 3.02 -6.68
N TRP A 241 21.88 3.38 -7.15
CA TRP A 241 21.32 2.98 -8.44
C TRP A 241 20.69 4.18 -9.15
N THR A 242 20.64 4.14 -10.48
CA THR A 242 19.87 5.09 -11.28
C THR A 242 18.83 4.38 -12.13
N GLU A 243 17.71 5.04 -12.37
CA GLU A 243 16.67 4.61 -13.31
C GLU A 243 16.41 5.71 -14.36
N ASP A 244 16.49 5.35 -15.64
CA ASP A 244 16.23 6.26 -16.76
C ASP A 244 14.76 6.23 -17.24
N ASN A 245 14.46 6.96 -18.32
CA ASN A 245 13.09 7.02 -18.87
C ASN A 245 12.59 5.72 -19.49
N GLN A 246 13.49 4.78 -19.78
CA GLN A 246 13.18 3.46 -20.31
C GLN A 246 13.05 2.42 -19.18
N GLN A 247 13.06 2.86 -17.92
CA GLN A 247 13.06 2.00 -16.73
C GLN A 247 14.31 1.12 -16.64
N GLN A 248 15.40 1.51 -17.31
CA GLN A 248 16.67 0.79 -17.23
C GLN A 248 17.36 1.12 -15.91
N LEU A 249 17.64 0.09 -15.12
CA LEU A 249 18.42 0.19 -13.89
C LEU A 249 19.91 0.13 -14.18
N THR A 250 20.67 1.06 -13.62
CA THR A 250 22.14 1.06 -13.63
C THR A 250 22.66 1.15 -12.20
N GLN A 251 23.55 0.23 -11.84
CA GLN A 251 24.20 0.21 -10.55
C GLN A 251 25.42 1.15 -10.57
N LEU A 252 25.52 2.06 -9.60
CA LEU A 252 26.61 3.03 -9.50
C LEU A 252 27.68 2.65 -8.46
N SER A 253 27.32 1.88 -7.44
CA SER A 253 28.23 1.43 -6.38
C SER A 253 28.11 -0.08 -6.17
N PRO A 254 29.09 -0.75 -5.53
CA PRO A 254 28.91 -2.12 -5.06
C PRO A 254 27.59 -2.26 -4.28
N SER A 255 26.88 -3.36 -4.50
CA SER A 255 25.59 -3.61 -3.85
C SER A 255 25.73 -4.76 -2.86
N SER A 256 25.29 -4.51 -1.64
CA SER A 256 24.88 -5.60 -0.76
C SER A 256 23.71 -6.34 -1.38
N GLU A 257 23.58 -7.61 -1.04
CA GLU A 257 22.40 -8.38 -1.41
C GLU A 257 21.13 -7.77 -0.79
N LEU A 258 20.15 -7.50 -1.63
CA LEU A 258 18.84 -6.98 -1.21
C LEU A 258 17.90 -8.14 -0.97
N SER A 259 17.63 -8.44 0.31
CA SER A 259 16.75 -9.53 0.69
C SER A 259 16.10 -9.35 2.04
N PHE A 260 15.02 -10.08 2.28
CA PHE A 260 14.36 -10.18 3.58
C PHE A 260 13.84 -11.60 3.81
N LEU A 261 13.70 -11.97 5.08
CA LEU A 261 13.09 -13.25 5.47
C LEU A 261 11.56 -13.13 5.45
N ALA A 262 10.91 -13.88 4.56
CA ALA A 262 9.45 -13.94 4.46
C ALA A 262 8.84 -14.76 5.60
N ASN A 263 9.49 -15.86 5.97
CA ASN A 263 9.25 -16.63 7.20
C ASN A 263 10.61 -17.06 7.80
N HIS A 264 10.65 -18.06 8.68
CA HIS A 264 11.88 -18.51 9.32
C HIS A 264 12.89 -19.22 8.38
N GLN A 265 12.45 -19.66 7.20
CA GLN A 265 13.25 -20.51 6.29
C GLN A 265 13.39 -19.92 4.88
N THR A 266 12.44 -19.10 4.45
CA THR A 266 12.38 -18.56 3.09
C THR A 266 12.91 -17.13 3.05
N ARG A 267 14.00 -16.93 2.33
CA ARG A 267 14.59 -15.60 2.07
C ARG A 267 14.22 -15.14 0.67
N LEU A 268 13.63 -13.95 0.56
CA LEU A 268 13.24 -13.36 -0.71
C LEU A 268 14.19 -12.24 -1.07
N HIS A 269 14.79 -12.36 -2.26
CA HIS A 269 15.65 -11.36 -2.86
C HIS A 269 14.84 -10.47 -3.80
N PHE A 270 15.29 -9.23 -3.95
CA PHE A 270 14.63 -8.23 -4.78
C PHE A 270 15.67 -7.28 -5.39
N LEU A 271 15.25 -6.46 -6.35
CA LEU A 271 16.03 -5.31 -6.85
C LEU A 271 15.33 -3.99 -6.51
N PRO A 272 16.06 -2.85 -6.56
CA PRO A 272 15.46 -1.55 -6.32
C PRO A 272 14.37 -1.27 -7.37
N GLY A 273 13.15 -1.01 -6.91
CA GLY A 273 11.98 -0.82 -7.78
C GLY A 273 11.03 -2.01 -7.81
N ASP A 274 11.48 -3.21 -7.41
CA ASP A 274 10.57 -4.35 -7.20
C ASP A 274 9.55 -4.01 -6.10
N PHE A 275 8.31 -4.45 -6.26
CA PHE A 275 7.27 -4.23 -5.26
C PHE A 275 7.54 -5.05 -3.99
N LEU A 276 7.45 -4.38 -2.84
CA LEU A 276 7.61 -4.97 -1.52
C LEU A 276 6.49 -4.47 -0.60
N GLN A 277 6.04 -5.34 0.30
CA GLN A 277 5.23 -4.88 1.42
C GLN A 277 6.06 -3.91 2.27
N VAL A 278 5.54 -2.71 2.52
CA VAL A 278 6.32 -1.63 3.13
C VAL A 278 6.61 -1.85 4.61
N ASN A 279 5.79 -2.67 5.27
CA ASN A 279 5.89 -3.00 6.69
C ASN A 279 6.31 -4.47 6.84
N ALA A 280 7.57 -4.69 7.20
CA ALA A 280 8.14 -6.04 7.25
C ALA A 280 7.49 -6.93 8.33
N SER A 281 7.17 -6.37 9.51
CA SER A 281 6.58 -7.14 10.60
C SER A 281 5.16 -7.55 10.28
N VAL A 282 4.35 -6.65 9.73
CA VAL A 282 2.98 -6.98 9.29
C VAL A 282 3.02 -7.98 8.15
N ASN A 283 3.93 -7.84 7.17
CA ASN A 283 4.08 -8.81 6.09
C ASN A 283 4.37 -10.22 6.59
N ARG A 284 5.32 -10.37 7.52
CA ARG A 284 5.67 -11.69 8.06
C ARG A 284 4.51 -12.31 8.85
N ALA A 285 3.84 -11.52 9.69
CA ALA A 285 2.65 -11.97 10.40
C ALA A 285 1.49 -12.33 9.45
N MET A 286 1.31 -11.57 8.37
CA MET A 286 0.35 -11.84 7.31
C MET A 286 0.64 -13.19 6.62
N ILE A 287 1.89 -13.48 6.28
CA ILE A 287 2.30 -14.77 5.69
C ILE A 287 2.05 -15.93 6.66
N THR A 288 2.43 -15.77 7.93
CA THR A 288 2.15 -16.76 8.98
C THR A 288 0.66 -17.03 9.10
N ARG A 289 -0.18 -15.99 9.17
CA ARG A 289 -1.64 -16.12 9.26
C ARG A 289 -2.23 -16.77 8.00
N ALA A 290 -1.71 -16.44 6.81
CA ALA A 290 -2.12 -17.07 5.56
C ALA A 290 -1.86 -18.59 5.59
N GLN A 291 -0.69 -19.01 6.08
CA GLN A 291 -0.35 -20.42 6.26
C GLN A 291 -1.28 -21.12 7.26
N GLU A 292 -1.56 -20.49 8.39
CA GLU A 292 -2.49 -21.01 9.42
C GLU A 292 -3.91 -21.20 8.88
N TRP A 293 -4.43 -20.18 8.19
CA TRP A 293 -5.81 -20.17 7.68
C TRP A 293 -6.01 -21.12 6.50
N LEU A 294 -5.08 -21.14 5.55
CA LEU A 294 -5.12 -22.09 4.43
C LEU A 294 -4.88 -23.52 4.90
N ASN A 295 -4.05 -23.72 5.93
CA ASN A 295 -3.67 -25.02 6.49
C ASN A 295 -3.26 -26.02 5.38
N PRO A 296 -2.24 -25.68 4.58
CA PRO A 296 -1.88 -26.41 3.36
C PRO A 296 -1.51 -27.86 3.65
N LYS A 297 -1.87 -28.75 2.72
CA LYS A 297 -1.57 -30.20 2.75
C LYS A 297 -0.70 -30.61 1.58
N ALA A 298 0.14 -31.63 1.82
CA ALA A 298 1.18 -32.06 0.88
C ALA A 298 0.67 -32.60 -0.46
N ASP A 299 -0.62 -32.94 -0.55
CA ASP A 299 -1.29 -33.41 -1.76
C ASP A 299 -2.01 -32.29 -2.55
N GLN A 300 -2.08 -31.08 -1.99
CA GLN A 300 -2.83 -29.96 -2.55
C GLN A 300 -2.03 -29.09 -3.51
N VAL A 301 -2.74 -28.49 -4.46
CA VAL A 301 -2.23 -27.47 -5.39
C VAL A 301 -2.74 -26.09 -5.00
N LEU A 302 -1.83 -25.12 -4.88
CA LEU A 302 -2.13 -23.71 -4.64
C LEU A 302 -1.97 -22.89 -5.93
N LEU A 303 -2.98 -22.09 -6.25
CA LEU A 303 -2.84 -20.99 -7.20
C LEU A 303 -2.66 -19.66 -6.44
N ASP A 304 -1.52 -19.00 -6.65
CA ASP A 304 -1.21 -17.68 -6.08
C ASP A 304 -1.29 -16.62 -7.20
N MET A 305 -2.37 -15.83 -7.22
CA MET A 305 -2.61 -14.82 -8.25
C MET A 305 -2.13 -13.45 -7.76
N PHE A 306 -1.47 -12.70 -8.66
CA PHE A 306 -0.74 -11.48 -8.33
C PHE A 306 0.45 -11.76 -7.40
N CYS A 307 1.14 -12.89 -7.64
CA CYS A 307 2.12 -13.43 -6.70
C CYS A 307 3.38 -12.57 -6.51
N GLY A 308 3.60 -11.55 -7.36
CA GLY A 308 4.80 -10.72 -7.34
C GLY A 308 6.07 -11.56 -7.40
N LEU A 309 6.98 -11.35 -6.44
CA LEU A 309 8.24 -12.06 -6.32
C LEU A 309 8.15 -13.38 -5.51
N GLY A 310 6.94 -13.85 -5.23
CA GLY A 310 6.65 -15.08 -4.48
C GLY A 310 6.48 -14.88 -2.97
N ASN A 311 5.89 -13.76 -2.54
CA ASN A 311 5.75 -13.38 -1.13
C ASN A 311 4.96 -14.42 -0.31
N PHE A 312 3.90 -15.00 -0.88
CA PHE A 312 3.14 -16.10 -0.30
C PHE A 312 3.52 -17.45 -0.92
N SER A 313 3.66 -17.49 -2.24
CA SER A 313 4.01 -18.69 -3.01
C SER A 313 5.15 -19.50 -2.38
N LEU A 314 6.29 -18.85 -2.11
CA LEU A 314 7.52 -19.54 -1.72
C LEU A 314 7.51 -19.99 -0.25
N PRO A 315 7.03 -19.19 0.72
CA PRO A 315 6.84 -19.67 2.09
C PRO A 315 5.87 -20.86 2.22
N LEU A 316 4.86 -20.96 1.35
CA LEU A 316 3.85 -22.02 1.43
C LEU A 316 4.25 -23.29 0.65
N ALA A 317 5.10 -23.15 -0.38
CA ALA A 317 5.47 -24.25 -1.27
C ALA A 317 5.96 -25.53 -0.56
N PRO A 318 6.79 -25.49 0.51
CA PRO A 318 7.24 -26.70 1.18
C PRO A 318 6.13 -27.59 1.78
N HIS A 319 4.91 -27.06 1.92
CA HIS A 319 3.76 -27.77 2.52
C HIS A 319 2.76 -28.30 1.49
N LEU A 320 3.02 -28.11 0.21
CA LEU A 320 2.08 -28.35 -0.89
C LEU A 320 2.66 -29.32 -1.91
N LYS A 321 1.79 -29.95 -2.70
CA LYS A 321 2.21 -30.73 -3.86
C LYS A 321 2.84 -29.81 -4.91
N GLN A 322 2.18 -28.69 -5.19
CA GLN A 322 2.59 -27.72 -6.20
C GLN A 322 2.06 -26.33 -5.86
N VAL A 323 2.84 -25.30 -6.20
CA VAL A 323 2.42 -23.91 -6.21
C VAL A 323 2.53 -23.36 -7.62
N ILE A 324 1.49 -22.67 -8.09
CA ILE A 324 1.49 -21.98 -9.37
C ILE A 324 1.25 -20.50 -9.09
N GLY A 325 2.28 -19.69 -9.27
CA GLY A 325 2.22 -18.24 -9.18
C GLY A 325 1.95 -17.60 -10.53
N VAL A 326 1.01 -16.65 -10.60
CA VAL A 326 0.73 -15.87 -11.81
C VAL A 326 0.84 -14.39 -11.51
N GLU A 327 1.60 -13.68 -12.34
CA GLU A 327 1.92 -12.26 -12.16
C GLU A 327 1.91 -11.54 -13.51
N GLY A 328 1.52 -10.26 -13.54
CA GLY A 328 1.44 -9.47 -14.78
C GLY A 328 2.79 -8.90 -15.23
N SER A 329 3.74 -8.77 -14.31
CA SER A 329 5.08 -8.28 -14.58
C SER A 329 6.08 -9.42 -14.82
N LEU A 330 6.65 -9.48 -16.02
CA LEU A 330 7.69 -10.46 -16.37
C LEU A 330 8.93 -10.34 -15.47
N THR A 331 9.30 -9.13 -15.03
CA THR A 331 10.45 -8.92 -14.15
C THR A 331 10.22 -9.51 -12.75
N MET A 332 8.98 -9.41 -12.24
CA MET A 332 8.60 -9.99 -10.95
C MET A 332 8.49 -11.51 -11.03
N VAL A 333 7.97 -12.06 -12.14
CA VAL A 333 7.97 -13.50 -12.42
C VAL A 333 9.40 -14.05 -12.42
N GLU A 334 10.32 -13.38 -13.11
CA GLU A 334 11.72 -13.80 -13.13
C GLU A 334 12.36 -13.69 -11.74
N ARG A 335 12.01 -12.66 -10.96
CA ARG A 335 12.43 -12.56 -9.55
C ARG A 335 11.91 -13.74 -8.72
N ALA A 336 10.65 -14.12 -8.89
CA ALA A 336 10.04 -15.24 -8.18
C ALA A 336 10.74 -16.57 -8.51
N ARG A 337 11.07 -16.82 -9.79
CA ARG A 337 11.85 -18.01 -10.21
C ARG A 337 13.23 -18.04 -9.58
N GLN A 338 13.94 -16.91 -9.58
CA GLN A 338 15.26 -16.80 -8.94
C GLN A 338 15.17 -17.05 -7.43
N ASN A 339 14.13 -16.53 -6.78
CA ASN A 339 13.88 -16.82 -5.36
C ASN A 339 13.57 -18.29 -5.12
N ALA A 340 12.78 -18.96 -5.98
CA ALA A 340 12.53 -20.39 -5.86
C ALA A 340 13.83 -21.20 -5.91
N VAL A 341 14.68 -20.94 -6.91
CA VAL A 341 16.00 -21.59 -7.05
C VAL A 341 16.88 -21.35 -5.83
N ARG A 342 16.97 -20.11 -5.34
CA ARG A 342 17.80 -19.76 -4.17
C ARG A 342 17.34 -20.41 -2.87
N ASN A 343 16.04 -20.68 -2.75
CA ASN A 343 15.47 -21.38 -1.59
C ASN A 343 15.41 -22.90 -1.79
N GLY A 344 15.88 -23.45 -2.91
CA GLY A 344 15.80 -24.88 -3.22
C GLY A 344 14.37 -25.39 -3.41
N ILE A 345 13.43 -24.52 -3.78
CA ILE A 345 12.02 -24.84 -3.96
C ILE A 345 11.81 -25.29 -5.41
N ASN A 346 11.50 -26.57 -5.59
CA ASN A 346 11.37 -27.20 -6.91
C ASN A 346 9.91 -27.48 -7.33
N ASN A 347 8.96 -27.24 -6.44
CA ASN A 347 7.53 -27.47 -6.66
C ASN A 347 6.73 -26.18 -6.86
N ALA A 348 7.40 -25.06 -7.19
CA ALA A 348 6.78 -23.78 -7.50
C ALA A 348 7.06 -23.35 -8.94
N GLU A 349 6.01 -23.08 -9.70
CA GLU A 349 6.08 -22.59 -11.08
C GLU A 349 5.49 -21.19 -11.19
N PHE A 350 6.10 -20.33 -12.01
CA PHE A 350 5.68 -18.93 -12.16
C PHE A 350 5.42 -18.56 -13.62
N TYR A 351 4.30 -17.88 -13.86
CA TYR A 351 3.82 -17.52 -15.19
C TYR A 351 3.52 -16.02 -15.31
N CYS A 352 3.90 -15.43 -16.45
CA CYS A 352 3.55 -14.05 -16.77
C CYS A 352 2.23 -14.03 -17.54
N ALA A 353 1.20 -13.38 -17.01
CA ALA A 353 -0.09 -13.26 -17.69
C ALA A 353 -0.85 -11.99 -17.28
N ASP A 354 -1.56 -11.40 -18.23
CA ASP A 354 -2.53 -10.33 -17.93
C ASP A 354 -3.80 -10.96 -17.30
N LEU A 355 -3.94 -10.78 -15.99
CA LEU A 355 -5.04 -11.33 -15.21
C LEU A 355 -6.39 -10.61 -15.42
N SER A 356 -6.44 -9.56 -16.24
CA SER A 356 -7.70 -8.98 -16.73
C SER A 356 -8.22 -9.67 -18.01
N GLN A 357 -7.44 -10.57 -18.60
CA GLN A 357 -7.82 -11.30 -19.82
C GLN A 357 -8.38 -12.69 -19.48
N PRO A 358 -9.09 -13.33 -20.43
CA PRO A 358 -9.52 -14.71 -20.26
C PRO A 358 -8.35 -15.68 -20.02
N ILE A 359 -8.35 -16.38 -18.87
CA ILE A 359 -7.27 -17.31 -18.47
C ILE A 359 -7.46 -18.73 -19.01
N LYS A 360 -8.59 -19.02 -19.68
CA LYS A 360 -8.95 -20.36 -20.17
C LYS A 360 -7.93 -20.96 -21.13
N ALA A 361 -7.23 -20.12 -21.89
CA ALA A 361 -6.19 -20.57 -22.83
C ALA A 361 -4.85 -20.87 -22.13
N SER A 362 -4.66 -20.43 -20.89
CA SER A 362 -3.41 -20.62 -20.16
C SER A 362 -3.16 -22.09 -19.87
N THR A 363 -1.91 -22.55 -20.03
CA THR A 363 -1.54 -23.95 -19.76
C THR A 363 -1.76 -24.32 -18.30
N TRP A 364 -1.38 -23.43 -17.38
CA TRP A 364 -1.55 -23.60 -15.93
C TRP A 364 -3.02 -23.70 -15.50
N PHE A 365 -3.94 -23.01 -16.18
CA PHE A 365 -5.38 -23.13 -15.89
C PHE A 365 -5.97 -24.43 -16.46
N ARG A 366 -5.53 -24.84 -17.65
CA ARG A 366 -5.99 -26.06 -18.33
C ARG A 366 -5.62 -27.35 -17.61
N GLN A 367 -4.65 -27.32 -16.69
CA GLN A 367 -4.36 -28.44 -15.80
C GLN A 367 -5.56 -28.77 -14.89
N GLY A 368 -6.48 -27.83 -14.68
CA GLY A 368 -7.81 -28.08 -14.09
C GLY A 368 -7.80 -28.45 -12.60
N GLN A 369 -6.69 -28.24 -11.89
CA GLN A 369 -6.54 -28.59 -10.49
C GLN A 369 -6.11 -27.37 -9.66
N ALA A 370 -6.95 -26.99 -8.70
CA ALA A 370 -6.60 -26.03 -7.65
C ALA A 370 -7.42 -26.34 -6.40
N ASP A 371 -6.76 -26.76 -5.33
CA ASP A 371 -7.40 -27.03 -4.05
C ASP A 371 -7.52 -25.75 -3.22
N LEU A 372 -6.53 -24.87 -3.37
CA LEU A 372 -6.41 -23.60 -2.69
C LEU A 372 -6.18 -22.47 -3.70
N ILE A 373 -6.75 -21.31 -3.42
CA ILE A 373 -6.45 -20.06 -4.15
C ILE A 373 -6.03 -18.99 -3.16
N LEU A 374 -4.99 -18.24 -3.49
CA LEU A 374 -4.60 -17.00 -2.83
C LEU A 374 -4.69 -15.85 -3.85
N LEU A 375 -5.35 -14.76 -3.46
CA LEU A 375 -5.49 -13.55 -4.28
C LEU A 375 -4.96 -12.34 -3.51
N ASP A 376 -4.00 -11.59 -4.10
CA ASP A 376 -3.58 -10.26 -3.60
C ASP A 376 -3.72 -9.20 -4.72
N PRO A 377 -4.96 -8.90 -5.17
CA PRO A 377 -5.20 -8.06 -6.34
C PRO A 377 -4.91 -6.57 -6.10
N PRO A 378 -4.78 -5.78 -7.19
CA PRO A 378 -4.74 -4.33 -7.09
C PRO A 378 -6.03 -3.73 -6.50
N ARG A 379 -6.05 -2.42 -6.24
CA ARG A 379 -7.19 -1.69 -5.64
C ARG A 379 -8.53 -1.86 -6.35
N SER A 380 -8.54 -2.27 -7.62
CA SER A 380 -9.75 -2.57 -8.40
C SER A 380 -10.43 -3.86 -7.97
N GLY A 381 -9.74 -4.74 -7.24
CA GLY A 381 -10.17 -6.09 -6.91
C GLY A 381 -9.96 -7.08 -8.05
N ALA A 382 -10.60 -8.25 -7.94
CA ALA A 382 -10.45 -9.40 -8.83
C ALA A 382 -11.74 -9.76 -9.57
N ALA A 383 -12.69 -8.83 -9.72
CA ALA A 383 -14.02 -9.08 -10.27
C ALA A 383 -14.05 -9.81 -11.64
N GLU A 384 -13.08 -9.52 -12.52
CA GLU A 384 -13.00 -10.15 -13.85
C GLU A 384 -12.35 -11.54 -13.82
N LEU A 385 -11.46 -11.76 -12.85
CA LEU A 385 -10.70 -13.00 -12.69
C LEU A 385 -11.49 -14.04 -11.88
N LEU A 386 -12.20 -13.59 -10.85
CA LEU A 386 -12.83 -14.44 -9.85
C LEU A 386 -13.81 -15.47 -10.45
N PRO A 387 -14.74 -15.11 -11.37
CA PRO A 387 -15.63 -16.09 -11.99
C PRO A 387 -14.90 -17.17 -12.81
N GLN A 388 -13.69 -16.87 -13.30
CA GLN A 388 -12.87 -17.81 -14.04
C GLN A 388 -12.22 -18.83 -13.08
N LEU A 389 -11.67 -18.35 -11.97
CA LEU A 389 -11.04 -19.18 -10.95
C LEU A 389 -12.02 -20.12 -10.25
N LEU A 390 -13.26 -19.68 -10.03
CA LEU A 390 -14.29 -20.49 -9.38
C LEU A 390 -14.73 -21.72 -10.19
N GLN A 391 -14.41 -21.77 -11.50
CA GLN A 391 -14.60 -22.98 -12.31
C GLN A 391 -13.73 -24.15 -11.83
N LEU A 392 -12.60 -23.86 -11.17
CA LEU A 392 -11.72 -24.87 -10.57
C LEU A 392 -12.29 -25.39 -9.25
N LYS A 393 -13.29 -24.70 -8.68
CA LYS A 393 -13.97 -25.06 -7.43
C LYS A 393 -12.99 -25.35 -6.28
N PRO A 394 -12.08 -24.43 -5.94
CA PRO A 394 -11.15 -24.64 -4.83
C PRO A 394 -11.90 -24.88 -3.51
N ALA A 395 -11.33 -25.66 -2.60
CA ALA A 395 -11.89 -25.88 -1.28
C ALA A 395 -11.81 -24.59 -0.43
N LYS A 396 -10.69 -23.85 -0.54
CA LYS A 396 -10.47 -22.59 0.17
C LYS A 396 -9.93 -21.50 -0.76
N LEU A 397 -10.31 -20.26 -0.47
CA LEU A 397 -9.79 -19.06 -1.11
C LEU A 397 -9.42 -18.03 -0.06
N LEU A 398 -8.14 -17.63 -0.02
CA LEU A 398 -7.65 -16.53 0.81
C LEU A 398 -7.54 -15.27 -0.04
N TYR A 399 -8.26 -14.22 0.34
CA TYR A 399 -8.25 -12.93 -0.34
C TYR A 399 -7.55 -11.89 0.54
N ILE A 400 -6.48 -11.29 0.04
CA ILE A 400 -5.81 -10.12 0.62
C ILE A 400 -6.32 -8.87 -0.11
N ALA A 401 -6.89 -7.91 0.61
CA ALA A 401 -7.55 -6.75 0.01
C ALA A 401 -7.07 -5.44 0.60
N CYS A 402 -6.64 -4.51 -0.26
CA CYS A 402 -6.31 -3.12 0.09
C CYS A 402 -7.46 -2.13 -0.13
N ASN A 403 -8.63 -2.62 -0.56
CA ASN A 403 -9.84 -1.82 -0.81
C ASN A 403 -11.09 -2.54 -0.30
N PRO A 404 -11.69 -2.09 0.82
CA PRO A 404 -12.89 -2.69 1.40
C PRO A 404 -14.09 -2.78 0.45
N ALA A 405 -14.29 -1.78 -0.40
CA ALA A 405 -15.42 -1.77 -1.34
C ALA A 405 -15.25 -2.82 -2.45
N ALA A 406 -14.02 -3.03 -2.93
CA ALA A 406 -13.73 -4.08 -3.90
C ALA A 406 -13.88 -5.47 -3.27
N LEU A 407 -13.40 -5.64 -2.03
CA LEU A 407 -13.58 -6.87 -1.27
C LEU A 407 -15.07 -7.21 -1.10
N ALA A 408 -15.91 -6.26 -0.70
CA ALA A 408 -17.34 -6.52 -0.52
C ALA A 408 -18.03 -6.94 -1.83
N ARG A 409 -17.72 -6.26 -2.94
CA ARG A 409 -18.24 -6.66 -4.26
C ARG A 409 -17.79 -8.08 -4.64
N ASP A 410 -16.52 -8.40 -4.47
CA ASP A 410 -15.99 -9.71 -4.85
C ASP A 410 -16.45 -10.82 -3.88
N ALA A 411 -16.68 -10.49 -2.60
CA ALA A 411 -17.27 -11.39 -1.62
C ALA A 411 -18.70 -11.80 -2.02
N ALA A 412 -19.52 -10.88 -2.53
CA ALA A 412 -20.85 -11.22 -3.02
C ALA A 412 -20.80 -12.31 -4.13
N VAL A 413 -19.84 -12.20 -5.06
CA VAL A 413 -19.62 -13.22 -6.11
C VAL A 413 -19.21 -14.57 -5.51
N LEU A 414 -18.39 -14.58 -4.47
CA LEU A 414 -17.99 -15.80 -3.76
C LEU A 414 -19.20 -16.47 -3.05
N LEU A 415 -20.02 -15.67 -2.38
CA LEU A 415 -21.21 -16.17 -1.69
C LEU A 415 -22.23 -16.77 -2.68
N GLU A 416 -22.48 -16.09 -3.81
CA GLU A 416 -23.34 -16.60 -4.89
C GLU A 416 -22.82 -17.93 -5.47
N ALA A 417 -21.49 -18.13 -5.47
CA ALA A 417 -20.85 -19.37 -5.89
C ALA A 417 -20.82 -20.47 -4.82
N GLY A 418 -21.47 -20.26 -3.67
CA GLY A 418 -21.58 -21.25 -2.60
C GLY A 418 -20.40 -21.29 -1.62
N TYR A 419 -19.64 -20.20 -1.52
CA TYR A 419 -18.63 -20.04 -0.46
C TYR A 419 -19.23 -19.33 0.76
N CYS A 420 -18.57 -19.48 1.90
CA CYS A 420 -18.87 -18.76 3.13
C CYS A 420 -17.60 -18.07 3.62
N LEU A 421 -17.73 -16.83 4.09
CA LEU A 421 -16.64 -16.10 4.74
C LEU A 421 -16.39 -16.70 6.13
N GLN A 422 -15.30 -17.46 6.26
CA GLN A 422 -14.96 -18.15 7.51
C GLN A 422 -14.19 -17.26 8.47
N ARG A 423 -13.17 -16.56 7.98
CA ARG A 423 -12.28 -15.75 8.83
C ARG A 423 -12.03 -14.38 8.22
N PHE A 424 -11.92 -13.38 9.08
CA PHE A 424 -11.59 -12.02 8.68
C PHE A 424 -10.63 -11.36 9.68
N SER A 425 -9.70 -10.56 9.17
CA SER A 425 -8.79 -9.73 9.96
C SER A 425 -8.34 -8.52 9.15
N VAL A 426 -8.24 -7.36 9.78
CA VAL A 426 -7.50 -6.22 9.23
C VAL A 426 -5.99 -6.37 9.45
N LEU A 427 -5.22 -5.79 8.53
CA LEU A 427 -3.77 -5.69 8.56
C LEU A 427 -3.43 -4.20 8.61
N ASP A 428 -2.84 -3.72 9.71
CA ASP A 428 -2.40 -2.32 9.80
C ASP A 428 -1.04 -2.14 9.11
N MET A 429 -1.00 -2.39 7.80
CA MET A 429 0.21 -2.27 6.96
C MET A 429 0.72 -0.83 6.89
N PHE A 430 -0.19 0.14 7.03
CA PHE A 430 0.11 1.57 6.98
C PHE A 430 -0.48 2.31 8.19
N PRO A 431 0.10 2.14 9.40
CA PRO A 431 -0.28 2.92 10.57
C PRO A 431 -0.27 4.42 10.28
N ASN A 432 -1.10 5.19 11.00
CA ASN A 432 -1.30 6.64 10.79
C ASN A 432 -1.89 7.06 9.44
N THR A 433 -2.35 6.11 8.63
CA THR A 433 -3.04 6.39 7.36
C THR A 433 -4.44 5.77 7.34
N SER A 434 -5.33 6.33 6.53
CA SER A 434 -6.66 5.78 6.25
C SER A 434 -6.64 4.51 5.38
N HIS A 435 -5.47 4.05 4.94
CA HIS A 435 -5.36 2.80 4.22
C HIS A 435 -5.75 1.64 5.13
N ILE A 436 -6.53 0.74 4.55
CA ILE A 436 -6.98 -0.49 5.20
C ILE A 436 -6.58 -1.64 4.30
N GLU A 437 -5.72 -2.51 4.83
CA GLU A 437 -5.51 -3.83 4.27
C GLU A 437 -6.26 -4.85 5.13
N SER A 438 -6.68 -5.94 4.51
CA SER A 438 -7.45 -6.98 5.18
C SER A 438 -7.20 -8.32 4.53
N MET A 439 -7.48 -9.37 5.28
CA MET A 439 -7.46 -10.74 4.80
C MET A 439 -8.80 -11.41 5.13
N ALA A 440 -9.32 -12.15 4.15
CA ALA A 440 -10.60 -12.83 4.23
C ALA A 440 -10.44 -14.26 3.72
N LEU A 441 -10.73 -15.25 4.56
CA LEU A 441 -10.74 -16.66 4.18
C LEU A 441 -12.17 -17.07 3.83
N PHE A 442 -12.34 -17.57 2.61
CA PHE A 442 -13.58 -18.17 2.14
C PHE A 442 -13.41 -19.68 2.00
N GLU A 443 -14.40 -20.45 2.43
CA GLU A 443 -14.44 -21.89 2.26
C GLU A 443 -15.73 -22.28 1.54
N ARG A 444 -15.64 -23.29 0.67
CA ARG A 444 -16.82 -23.76 -0.07
C ARG A 444 -17.75 -24.51 0.88
N ASN A 445 -19.03 -24.18 0.87
CA ASN A 445 -20.04 -24.95 1.58
C ASN A 445 -20.05 -26.38 0.99
N THR A 446 -19.70 -27.37 1.81
CA THR A 446 -19.72 -28.79 1.45
C THR A 446 -21.12 -29.36 1.41
#